data_AF-A0A353HRQ0-F1
#
_entry.id   AF-A0A353HRQ0-F1
#
_cell.length_a   1.000
_cell.length_b   1.000
_cell.length_c   1.000
_cell.angle_alpha   90.00
_cell.angle_beta   90.00
_cell.angle_gamma   90.00
#
_symmetry.space_group_name_H-M   'P 1'
#
loop_
_entity.id
_entity.type
_entity.pdbx_description
1 polymer ?
#
loop_
_entity_poly.entity_id
_entity_poly.type
_entity_poly.pdbx_seq_one_letter_code
_entity_poly.pdbx_strand_id
1 'polypeptide(L)'
;MNTHILALQLMAAQGCLGAFDTLYHHELTEALPQKPGARLELGIHATRAIIYALLFIGLAYWEWHGLFAVALLGIFTVEIVLTLWDFVVEDRTRLLPATERVTHTVLAINGGAFIALLAMNAPDWYAVPTGMVWSPQGWLSVFLALCGMGVGVSGLRDALAALRLGRVDHQVAAEASVSFDEKKRTVLVTGATGFIGRQLVRALLNDGHEVIALTRQPKQAAWTFDGKVRCIASMGELPATCRVDA
;
A
#
# COMPACT_ATOMS: atom_id res chain seq x y z
N MET A 1 -26.23 25.29 -0.88
CA MET A 1 -25.94 23.88 -0.56
C MET A 1 -24.92 23.87 0.56
N ASN A 2 -25.14 23.11 1.64
CA ASN A 2 -24.19 23.06 2.74
C ASN A 2 -22.99 22.20 2.32
N THR A 3 -21.91 22.87 1.92
CA THR A 3 -20.65 22.26 1.45
C THR A 3 -20.03 21.33 2.48
N HIS A 4 -20.19 21.65 3.78
CA HIS A 4 -19.71 20.83 4.88
C HIS A 4 -20.46 19.49 4.96
N ILE A 5 -21.80 19.49 4.90
CA ILE A 5 -22.58 18.26 4.91
C ILE A 5 -22.26 17.40 3.68
N LEU A 6 -22.12 18.02 2.50
CA LEU A 6 -21.74 17.31 1.28
C LEU A 6 -20.34 16.67 1.42
N ALA A 7 -19.38 17.37 2.02
CA ALA A 7 -18.05 16.81 2.30
C ALA A 7 -18.17 15.55 3.18
N LEU A 8 -18.96 15.59 4.25
CA LEU A 8 -19.16 14.44 5.14
C LEU A 8 -19.88 13.27 4.44
N GLN A 9 -20.77 13.54 3.49
CA GLN A 9 -21.38 12.49 2.65
C GLN A 9 -20.35 11.82 1.72
N LEU A 10 -19.46 12.61 1.11
CA LEU A 10 -18.36 12.05 0.31
C LEU A 10 -17.37 11.26 1.19
N MET A 11 -17.15 11.70 2.43
CA MET A 11 -16.37 10.96 3.41
C MET A 11 -17.02 9.63 3.78
N ALA A 12 -18.35 9.58 3.92
CA ALA A 12 -19.08 8.33 4.14
C ALA A 12 -18.94 7.39 2.94
N ALA A 13 -19.04 7.91 1.71
CA ALA A 13 -18.76 7.14 0.50
C ALA A 13 -17.30 6.63 0.48
N GLN A 14 -16.34 7.46 0.91
CA GLN A 14 -14.94 7.07 1.06
C GLN A 14 -14.78 5.89 2.04
N GLY A 15 -15.53 5.90 3.15
CA GLY A 15 -15.54 4.80 4.11
C GLY A 15 -16.01 3.49 3.50
N CYS A 16 -17.09 3.53 2.70
CA CYS A 16 -17.58 2.35 1.97
C CYS A 16 -16.58 1.85 0.93
N LEU A 17 -16.01 2.75 0.12
CA LEU A 17 -15.05 2.40 -0.92
C LEU A 17 -13.75 1.84 -0.33
N GLY A 18 -13.24 2.45 0.75
CA GLY A 18 -12.05 1.97 1.44
C GLY A 18 -12.28 0.63 2.11
N ALA A 19 -13.46 0.40 2.70
CA ALA A 19 -13.80 -0.92 3.23
C ALA A 19 -13.87 -1.98 2.13
N PHE A 20 -14.43 -1.66 0.96
CA PHE A 20 -14.44 -2.56 -0.18
C PHE A 20 -13.02 -2.89 -0.66
N ASP A 21 -12.17 -1.89 -0.83
CA ASP A 21 -10.78 -2.04 -1.25
C ASP A 21 -9.98 -2.95 -0.30
N THR A 22 -10.04 -2.68 1.00
CA THR A 22 -9.37 -3.50 2.02
C THR A 22 -9.89 -4.93 2.04
N LEU A 23 -11.21 -5.13 2.07
CA LEU A 23 -11.78 -6.47 2.22
C LEU A 23 -11.65 -7.29 0.92
N TYR A 24 -11.93 -6.70 -0.24
CA TYR A 24 -11.98 -7.42 -1.50
C TYR A 24 -10.60 -7.58 -2.13
N HIS A 25 -9.85 -6.48 -2.28
CA HIS A 25 -8.55 -6.52 -2.95
C HIS A 25 -7.46 -7.01 -2.00
N HIS A 26 -7.33 -6.39 -0.82
CA HIS A 26 -6.18 -6.66 0.04
C HIS A 26 -6.30 -7.98 0.82
N GLU A 27 -7.50 -8.31 1.30
CA GLU A 27 -7.72 -9.53 2.08
C GLU A 27 -8.09 -10.74 1.22
N LEU A 28 -9.16 -10.63 0.43
CA LEU A 28 -9.69 -11.78 -0.31
C LEU A 28 -8.85 -12.14 -1.54
N THR A 29 -8.46 -11.14 -2.34
CA THR A 29 -7.77 -11.39 -3.61
C THR A 29 -6.27 -11.57 -3.42
N GLU A 30 -5.64 -10.68 -2.65
CA GLU A 30 -4.17 -10.63 -2.54
C GLU A 30 -3.61 -11.25 -1.26
N ALA A 31 -4.43 -11.45 -0.24
CA ALA A 31 -4.04 -11.97 1.07
C ALA A 31 -2.76 -11.31 1.62
N LEU A 32 -2.67 -9.98 1.49
CA LEU A 32 -1.48 -9.17 1.79
C LEU A 32 -0.83 -9.46 3.15
N PRO A 33 -1.59 -9.61 4.26
CA PRO A 33 -1.03 -9.94 5.57
C PRO A 33 -0.20 -11.23 5.62
N GLN A 34 -0.36 -12.12 4.64
CA GLN A 34 0.32 -13.41 4.55
C GLN A 34 1.41 -13.42 3.46
N LYS A 35 1.55 -12.34 2.69
CA LYS A 35 2.43 -12.27 1.52
C LYS A 35 3.86 -11.90 1.93
N PRO A 36 4.87 -12.76 1.66
CA PRO A 36 6.26 -12.45 1.96
C PRO A 36 6.71 -11.19 1.21
N GLY A 37 7.29 -10.22 1.92
CA GLY A 37 7.73 -8.94 1.35
C GLY A 37 6.69 -7.81 1.37
N ALA A 38 5.46 -8.05 1.84
CA ALA A 38 4.42 -7.02 1.95
C ALA A 38 4.58 -6.10 3.18
N ARG A 39 5.68 -6.20 3.93
CA ARG A 39 5.90 -5.42 5.17
C ARG A 39 5.78 -3.92 4.96
N LEU A 40 6.39 -3.39 3.90
CA LEU A 40 6.39 -1.94 3.64
C LEU A 40 4.98 -1.47 3.27
N GLU A 41 4.32 -2.19 2.36
CA GLU A 41 2.94 -1.93 1.92
C GLU A 41 1.97 -1.94 3.12
N LEU A 42 2.01 -2.99 3.95
CA LEU A 42 1.21 -3.06 5.19
C LEU A 42 1.54 -1.95 6.19
N GLY A 43 2.80 -1.50 6.27
CA GLY A 43 3.20 -0.40 7.15
C GLY A 43 2.63 0.95 6.68
N ILE A 44 2.60 1.18 5.37
CA ILE A 44 1.97 2.36 4.77
C ILE A 44 0.45 2.31 4.99
N HIS A 45 -0.19 1.17 4.71
CA HIS A 45 -1.62 0.96 4.93
C HIS A 45 -2.01 1.19 6.39
N ALA A 46 -1.25 0.64 7.34
CA ALA A 46 -1.48 0.85 8.77
C ALA A 46 -1.37 2.32 9.18
N THR A 47 -0.38 3.04 8.65
CA THR A 47 -0.19 4.47 8.93
C THR A 47 -1.35 5.29 8.38
N ARG A 48 -1.74 5.04 7.12
CA ARG A 48 -2.90 5.66 6.48
C ARG A 48 -4.18 5.37 7.26
N ALA A 49 -4.39 4.13 7.68
CA ALA A 49 -5.56 3.71 8.45
C ALA A 49 -5.69 4.42 9.80
N ILE A 50 -4.59 4.68 10.51
CA ILE A 50 -4.61 5.47 11.76
C ILE A 50 -5.01 6.92 11.48
N ILE A 51 -4.46 7.54 10.43
CA ILE A 51 -4.82 8.90 10.03
C ILE A 51 -6.30 8.96 9.67
N TYR A 52 -6.80 8.02 8.85
CA TYR A 52 -8.21 7.94 8.51
C TYR A 52 -9.09 7.71 9.74
N ALA A 53 -8.71 6.84 10.68
CA ALA A 53 -9.48 6.63 11.92
C ALA A 53 -9.66 7.95 12.70
N LEU A 54 -8.58 8.72 12.85
CA LEU A 54 -8.62 10.04 13.49
C LEU A 54 -9.48 11.03 12.71
N LEU A 55 -9.34 11.09 11.38
CA LEU A 55 -10.13 11.98 10.53
C LEU A 55 -11.63 11.63 10.58
N PHE A 56 -11.99 10.35 10.45
CA PHE A 56 -13.38 9.88 10.48
C PHE A 56 -14.06 10.22 11.81
N ILE A 57 -13.41 9.93 12.94
CA ILE A 57 -13.97 10.22 14.26
C ILE A 57 -13.96 11.72 14.54
N GLY A 58 -12.88 12.41 14.17
CA GLY A 58 -12.72 13.85 14.38
C GLY A 58 -13.76 14.66 13.61
N LEU A 59 -13.90 14.42 12.31
CA LEU A 59 -14.84 15.14 11.44
C LEU A 59 -16.28 14.67 11.61
N ALA A 60 -16.52 13.51 12.21
CA ALA A 60 -17.88 13.09 12.56
C ALA A 60 -18.54 14.03 13.57
N TYR A 61 -17.80 14.54 14.55
CA TYR A 61 -18.38 15.24 15.69
C TYR A 61 -17.89 16.66 15.88
N TRP A 62 -16.74 17.04 15.32
CA TRP A 62 -16.12 18.33 15.56
C TRP A 62 -15.78 19.09 14.29
N GLU A 63 -16.05 20.39 14.33
CA GLU A 63 -15.44 21.36 13.44
C GLU A 63 -14.12 21.84 14.03
N TRP A 64 -13.11 21.94 13.17
CA TRP A 64 -11.74 22.25 13.56
C TRP A 64 -11.48 23.72 13.28
N HIS A 65 -11.54 24.56 14.30
CA HIS A 65 -11.45 26.03 14.15
C HIS A 65 -10.05 26.57 14.50
N GLY A 66 -9.73 27.76 13.99
CA GLY A 66 -8.46 28.46 14.17
C GLY A 66 -7.26 27.62 13.70
N LEU A 67 -6.26 27.45 14.57
CA LEU A 67 -5.06 26.67 14.25
C LEU A 67 -5.35 25.19 13.97
N PHE A 68 -6.46 24.65 14.50
CA PHE A 68 -6.85 23.27 14.21
C PHE A 68 -7.32 23.09 12.76
N ALA A 69 -7.89 24.12 12.13
CA ALA A 69 -8.21 24.09 10.69
C ALA A 69 -6.93 23.91 9.85
N VAL A 70 -5.86 24.62 10.22
CA VAL A 70 -4.55 24.51 9.54
C VAL A 70 -3.93 23.13 9.79
N ALA A 71 -3.99 22.62 11.03
CA ALA A 71 -3.53 21.29 11.36
C ALA A 71 -4.27 20.21 10.55
N LEU A 72 -5.58 20.34 10.38
CA LEU A 72 -6.40 19.45 9.56
C LEU A 72 -5.92 19.42 8.09
N LEU A 73 -5.66 20.58 7.47
CA LEU A 73 -5.09 20.64 6.12
C LEU A 73 -3.69 20.01 6.04
N GLY A 74 -2.88 20.17 7.09
CA GLY A 74 -1.58 19.52 7.22
C GLY A 74 -1.71 17.98 7.25
N ILE A 75 -2.67 17.45 8.01
CA ILE A 75 -2.96 16.01 8.07
C ILE A 75 -3.38 15.49 6.70
N PHE A 76 -4.26 16.20 5.97
CA PHE A 76 -4.63 15.83 4.60
C PHE A 76 -3.44 15.86 3.64
N THR A 77 -2.55 16.83 3.77
CA THR A 77 -1.34 16.90 2.93
C THR A 77 -0.45 15.67 3.15
N VAL A 78 -0.25 15.27 4.41
CA VAL A 78 0.49 14.04 4.75
C VAL A 78 -0.22 12.81 4.19
N GLU A 79 -1.54 12.73 4.33
CA GLU A 79 -2.34 11.62 3.80
C GLU A 79 -2.21 11.49 2.28
N ILE A 80 -2.28 12.61 1.54
CA ILE A 80 -2.10 12.64 0.08
C ILE A 80 -0.70 12.13 -0.29
N VAL A 81 0.35 12.59 0.40
CA VAL A 81 1.72 12.12 0.15
C VAL A 81 1.85 10.62 0.41
N LEU A 82 1.26 10.12 1.51
CA LEU A 82 1.26 8.69 1.81
C LEU A 82 0.51 7.89 0.75
N THR A 83 -0.65 8.36 0.28
CA THR A 83 -1.44 7.70 -0.77
C THR A 83 -0.69 7.66 -2.10
N LEU A 84 -0.02 8.75 -2.49
CA LEU A 84 0.81 8.75 -3.69
C LEU A 84 2.02 7.82 -3.54
N TRP A 85 2.63 7.78 -2.36
CA TRP A 85 3.73 6.86 -2.09
C TRP A 85 3.29 5.40 -2.14
N ASP A 86 2.10 5.10 -1.61
CA ASP A 86 1.47 3.78 -1.66
C ASP A 86 1.33 3.28 -3.09
N PHE A 87 0.77 4.10 -3.98
CA PHE A 87 0.65 3.76 -5.41
C PHE A 87 1.99 3.41 -6.05
N VAL A 88 3.04 4.16 -5.72
CA VAL A 88 4.40 3.88 -6.22
C VAL A 88 4.96 2.57 -5.66
N VAL A 89 4.68 2.27 -4.39
CA VAL A 89 5.13 1.03 -3.75
C VAL A 89 4.39 -0.17 -4.33
N GLU A 90 3.07 -0.11 -4.45
CA GLU A 90 2.24 -1.18 -5.01
C GLU A 90 2.59 -1.50 -6.46
N ASP A 91 2.78 -0.47 -7.30
CA ASP A 91 3.19 -0.66 -8.70
C ASP A 91 4.57 -1.32 -8.79
N ARG A 92 5.47 -1.06 -7.83
CA ARG A 92 6.79 -1.72 -7.77
C ARG A 92 6.71 -3.14 -7.25
N THR A 93 5.80 -3.46 -6.32
CA THR A 93 5.73 -4.79 -5.69
C THR A 93 4.94 -5.79 -6.52
N ARG A 94 3.92 -5.36 -7.27
CA ARG A 94 3.09 -6.26 -8.09
C ARG A 94 2.46 -5.58 -9.30
N LEU A 95 1.99 -6.39 -10.23
CA LEU A 95 1.10 -5.92 -11.29
C LEU A 95 -0.32 -5.82 -10.75
N LEU A 96 -0.84 -4.59 -10.64
CA LEU A 96 -2.19 -4.35 -10.16
C LEU A 96 -3.25 -4.90 -11.15
N PRO A 97 -4.29 -5.60 -10.66
CA PRO A 97 -5.49 -5.91 -11.43
C PRO A 97 -6.17 -4.64 -11.96
N ALA A 98 -6.91 -4.77 -13.07
CA ALA A 98 -7.65 -3.63 -13.63
C ALA A 98 -8.73 -3.09 -12.67
N THR A 99 -9.38 -3.98 -11.91
CA THR A 99 -10.40 -3.59 -10.93
C THR A 99 -9.82 -2.79 -9.77
N GLU A 100 -8.66 -3.19 -9.24
CA GLU A 100 -7.94 -2.48 -8.17
C GLU A 100 -7.55 -1.06 -8.61
N ARG A 101 -6.99 -0.93 -9.83
CA ARG A 101 -6.68 0.39 -10.41
C ARG A 101 -7.89 1.30 -10.54
N VAL A 102 -9.04 0.74 -10.94
CA VAL A 102 -10.29 1.51 -11.02
C VAL A 102 -10.74 1.93 -9.63
N THR A 103 -10.71 1.03 -8.64
CA THR A 103 -11.04 1.35 -7.23
C THR A 103 -10.17 2.48 -6.70
N HIS A 104 -8.85 2.41 -6.87
CA HIS A 104 -7.91 3.45 -6.43
C HIS A 104 -8.18 4.80 -7.11
N THR A 105 -8.50 4.77 -8.40
CA THR A 105 -8.84 6.00 -9.15
C THR A 105 -10.11 6.64 -8.60
N VAL A 106 -11.15 5.84 -8.33
CA VAL A 106 -12.41 6.33 -7.77
C VAL A 106 -12.22 6.87 -6.35
N LEU A 107 -11.44 6.17 -5.52
CA LEU A 107 -11.05 6.62 -4.17
C LEU A 107 -10.31 7.95 -4.21
N ALA A 108 -9.38 8.13 -5.14
CA ALA A 108 -8.61 9.37 -5.29
C ALA A 108 -9.50 10.54 -5.74
N ILE A 109 -10.41 10.31 -6.69
CA ILE A 109 -11.35 11.34 -7.16
C ILE A 109 -12.31 11.75 -6.04
N ASN A 110 -12.92 10.77 -5.35
CA ASN A 110 -13.86 11.04 -4.25
C ASN A 110 -13.15 11.72 -3.06
N GLY A 111 -11.98 11.23 -2.67
CA GLY A 111 -11.14 11.83 -1.63
C GLY A 111 -10.72 13.26 -1.97
N GLY A 112 -10.31 13.53 -3.22
CA GLY A 112 -9.99 14.87 -3.70
C GLY A 112 -11.18 15.82 -3.64
N ALA A 113 -12.36 15.37 -4.06
CA ALA A 113 -13.59 16.17 -3.98
C ALA A 113 -13.98 16.49 -2.53
N PHE A 114 -13.89 15.51 -1.64
CA PHE A 114 -14.10 15.68 -0.20
C PHE A 114 -13.14 16.72 0.41
N ILE A 115 -11.83 16.59 0.16
CA ILE A 115 -10.80 17.50 0.67
C ILE A 115 -11.01 18.91 0.11
N ALA A 116 -11.33 19.05 -1.17
CA ALA A 116 -11.60 20.34 -1.79
C ALA A 116 -12.79 21.06 -1.14
N LEU A 117 -13.88 20.35 -0.87
CA LEU A 117 -15.04 20.92 -0.18
C LEU A 117 -14.70 21.35 1.25
N LEU A 118 -13.89 20.58 2.00
CA LEU A 118 -13.40 21.03 3.31
C LEU A 118 -12.48 22.24 3.21
N ALA A 119 -11.57 22.25 2.24
CA ALA A 119 -10.64 23.36 2.03
C ALA A 119 -11.36 24.67 1.69
N MET A 120 -12.51 24.61 1.00
CA MET A 120 -13.36 25.79 0.77
C MET A 120 -13.94 26.39 2.06
N ASN A 121 -14.14 25.59 3.11
CA ASN A 121 -14.62 26.06 4.42
C ASN A 121 -13.46 26.49 5.36
N ALA A 122 -12.21 26.15 5.02
CA ALA A 122 -11.06 26.39 5.89
C ALA A 122 -10.80 27.88 6.22
N PRO A 123 -11.01 28.86 5.32
CA PRO A 123 -10.84 30.28 5.67
C PRO A 123 -11.80 30.74 6.78
N ASP A 124 -13.07 30.32 6.71
CA ASP A 124 -14.08 30.68 7.70
C ASP A 124 -13.78 30.03 9.05
N TRP A 125 -13.38 28.75 9.05
CA TRP A 125 -12.94 28.07 10.26
C TRP A 125 -11.65 28.64 10.85
N TYR A 126 -10.74 29.15 10.02
CA TYR A 126 -9.51 29.80 10.50
C TYR A 126 -9.78 31.17 11.13
N ALA A 127 -10.78 31.91 10.64
CA ALA A 127 -11.10 33.26 11.10
C ALA A 127 -11.68 33.33 12.53
N VAL A 128 -12.15 32.20 13.07
CA VAL A 128 -12.72 32.10 14.42
C VAL A 128 -11.71 31.52 15.42
N PRO A 129 -11.90 31.71 16.74
CA PRO A 129 -10.93 31.26 17.76
C PRO A 129 -10.60 29.78 17.67
N THR A 130 -9.35 29.42 17.98
CA THR A 130 -8.90 28.02 17.94
C THR A 130 -9.70 27.17 18.91
N GLY A 131 -10.33 26.11 18.41
CA GLY A 131 -11.18 25.24 19.21
C GLY A 131 -11.75 24.08 18.40
N MET A 132 -12.15 23.04 19.12
CA MET A 132 -12.90 21.92 18.55
C MET A 132 -14.36 22.12 18.91
N VAL A 133 -15.19 22.47 17.92
CA VAL A 133 -16.60 22.81 18.14
C VAL A 133 -17.47 21.60 17.86
N TRP A 134 -18.24 21.17 18.85
CA TRP A 134 -19.16 20.03 18.73
C TRP A 134 -20.29 20.35 17.73
N SER A 135 -20.35 19.59 16.62
CA SER A 135 -21.25 19.81 15.48
C SER A 135 -21.69 18.48 14.81
N PRO A 136 -22.42 17.60 15.52
CA PRO A 136 -22.86 16.31 14.98
C PRO A 136 -23.95 16.47 13.90
N GLN A 137 -23.92 15.57 12.92
CA GLN A 137 -24.84 15.47 11.78
C GLN A 137 -25.79 14.27 11.89
N GLY A 138 -26.19 13.92 13.12
CA GLY A 138 -27.08 12.80 13.41
C GLY A 138 -26.48 11.44 13.03
N TRP A 139 -27.23 10.62 12.27
CA TRP A 139 -26.80 9.28 11.86
C TRP A 139 -25.54 9.27 10.98
N LEU A 140 -25.28 10.35 10.24
CA LEU A 140 -24.07 10.45 9.42
C LEU A 140 -22.82 10.44 10.31
N SER A 141 -22.83 11.19 11.42
CA SER A 141 -21.72 11.18 12.39
C SER A 141 -21.51 9.81 13.02
N VAL A 142 -22.59 9.11 13.38
CA VAL A 142 -22.50 7.75 13.93
C VAL A 142 -21.88 6.81 12.90
N PHE A 143 -22.33 6.87 11.64
CA PHE A 143 -21.76 6.05 10.57
C PHE A 143 -20.27 6.34 10.35
N LEU A 144 -19.89 7.62 10.27
CA LEU A 144 -18.48 8.01 10.12
C LEU A 144 -17.62 7.54 11.30
N ALA A 145 -18.12 7.63 12.53
CA ALA A 145 -17.43 7.11 13.70
C ALA A 145 -17.25 5.58 13.65
N LEU A 146 -18.28 4.84 13.19
CA LEU A 146 -18.18 3.40 12.93
C LEU A 146 -17.12 3.09 11.86
N CYS A 147 -17.09 3.84 10.75
CA CYS A 147 -16.04 3.72 9.74
C CYS A 147 -14.65 3.97 10.34
N GLY A 148 -14.51 5.02 11.16
CA GLY A 148 -13.26 5.34 11.85
C GLY A 148 -12.78 4.24 12.79
N MET A 149 -13.69 3.62 13.55
CA MET A 149 -13.36 2.45 14.37
C MET A 149 -12.98 1.24 13.51
N GLY A 150 -13.74 0.96 12.43
CA GLY A 150 -13.47 -0.15 11.53
C GLY A 150 -12.10 -0.06 10.86
N VAL A 151 -11.78 1.10 10.27
CA VAL A 151 -10.47 1.35 9.65
C VAL A 151 -9.35 1.34 10.70
N GLY A 152 -9.61 1.83 11.92
CA GLY A 152 -8.65 1.75 13.03
C GLY A 152 -8.30 0.32 13.44
N VAL A 153 -9.31 -0.55 13.55
CA VAL A 153 -9.11 -1.99 13.83
C VAL A 153 -8.34 -2.67 12.68
N SER A 154 -8.70 -2.38 11.43
CA SER A 154 -7.97 -2.90 10.26
C SER A 154 -6.50 -2.43 10.26
N GLY A 155 -6.26 -1.15 10.53
CA GLY A 155 -4.91 -0.59 10.58
C GLY A 155 -4.05 -1.22 11.68
N LEU A 156 -4.63 -1.48 12.86
CA LEU A 156 -3.94 -2.20 13.92
C LEU A 156 -3.57 -3.62 13.48
N ARG A 157 -4.47 -4.33 12.80
CA ARG A 157 -4.17 -5.65 12.25
C ARG A 157 -3.01 -5.60 11.26
N ASP A 158 -3.01 -4.62 10.35
CA ASP A 158 -1.97 -4.50 9.33
C ASP A 158 -0.62 -4.12 9.95
N ALA A 159 -0.61 -3.27 10.97
CA ALA A 159 0.59 -2.98 11.77
C ALA A 159 1.15 -4.26 12.43
N LEU A 160 0.29 -5.08 13.04
CA LEU A 160 0.70 -6.34 13.66
C LEU A 160 1.24 -7.33 12.60
N ALA A 161 0.64 -7.39 11.42
CA ALA A 161 1.13 -8.20 10.31
C ALA A 161 2.51 -7.72 9.80
N ALA A 162 2.69 -6.41 9.62
CA ALA A 162 3.96 -5.82 9.23
C ALA A 162 5.09 -6.11 10.24
N LEU A 163 4.78 -6.02 11.55
CA LEU A 163 5.73 -6.37 12.62
C LEU A 163 6.11 -7.85 12.60
N ARG A 164 5.16 -8.76 12.35
CA ARG A 164 5.42 -10.20 12.24
C ARG A 164 6.31 -10.52 11.05
N LEU A 165 6.00 -9.96 9.87
CA LEU A 165 6.82 -10.14 8.67
C LEU A 165 8.24 -9.59 8.86
N GLY A 166 8.37 -8.45 9.53
CA GLY A 166 9.68 -7.87 9.83
C GLY A 166 10.58 -8.76 10.68
N ARG A 167 10.02 -9.51 11.63
CA ARG A 167 10.80 -10.48 12.43
C ARG A 167 11.27 -11.66 11.59
N VAL A 168 10.42 -12.18 10.71
CA VAL A 168 10.77 -13.27 9.80
C VAL A 168 11.87 -12.84 8.84
N ASP A 169 11.74 -11.65 8.24
CA ASP A 169 12.76 -11.12 7.32
C ASP A 169 14.12 -10.95 8.00
N HIS A 170 14.14 -10.45 9.25
CA HIS A 170 15.39 -10.32 10.02
C HIS A 170 16.02 -11.67 10.36
N GLN A 171 15.22 -12.69 10.70
CA GLN A 171 15.72 -14.04 10.96
C GLN A 171 16.33 -14.66 9.71
N VAL A 172 15.63 -14.57 8.56
CA VAL A 172 16.12 -15.09 7.28
C VAL A 172 17.40 -14.37 6.86
N ALA A 173 17.49 -13.05 7.03
CA ALA A 173 18.69 -12.28 6.69
C ALA A 173 19.90 -12.63 7.58
N ALA A 174 19.68 -12.93 8.86
CA ALA A 174 20.75 -13.38 9.76
C ALA A 174 21.29 -14.77 9.39
N GLU A 175 20.46 -15.62 8.79
CA GLU A 175 20.85 -16.96 8.32
C GLU A 175 21.46 -16.95 6.91
N ALA A 176 21.10 -16.00 6.04
CA ALA A 176 21.45 -15.96 4.62
C ALA A 176 22.86 -15.38 4.32
N SER A 177 23.89 -15.90 4.96
CA SER A 177 25.31 -15.65 4.62
C SER A 177 25.87 -16.70 3.64
N VAL A 178 25.04 -17.16 2.70
CA VAL A 178 25.42 -18.22 1.76
C VAL A 178 26.18 -17.60 0.60
N SER A 179 27.44 -18.00 0.44
CA SER A 179 28.25 -17.77 -0.76
C SER A 179 28.29 -19.05 -1.59
N PHE A 180 28.03 -18.95 -2.91
CA PHE A 180 27.95 -20.09 -3.81
C PHE A 180 29.28 -20.42 -4.49
N ASP A 181 29.91 -19.44 -5.15
CA ASP A 181 31.22 -19.57 -5.82
C ASP A 181 31.83 -18.17 -6.00
N GLU A 182 33.16 -18.06 -5.97
CA GLU A 182 33.87 -16.79 -6.28
C GLU A 182 33.87 -16.47 -7.78
N LYS A 183 33.69 -17.50 -8.62
CA LYS A 183 33.63 -17.33 -10.08
C LYS A 183 32.22 -16.99 -10.53
N LYS A 184 32.10 -15.97 -11.38
CA LYS A 184 30.84 -15.65 -12.06
C LYS A 184 30.36 -16.84 -12.92
N ARG A 185 29.10 -17.23 -12.73
CA ARG A 185 28.41 -18.35 -13.40
C ARG A 185 27.08 -17.89 -13.98
N THR A 186 26.57 -18.61 -14.96
CA THR A 186 25.21 -18.44 -15.48
C THR A 186 24.33 -19.56 -14.97
N VAL A 187 23.39 -19.25 -14.06
CA VAL A 187 22.54 -20.24 -13.40
C VAL A 187 21.11 -20.13 -13.92
N LEU A 188 20.52 -21.27 -14.32
CA LEU A 188 19.11 -21.34 -14.69
C LEU A 188 18.28 -21.77 -13.48
N VAL A 189 17.33 -20.93 -13.07
CA VAL A 189 16.46 -21.18 -11.92
C VAL A 189 15.02 -21.38 -12.40
N THR A 190 14.47 -22.55 -12.13
CA THR A 190 13.04 -22.82 -12.27
C THR A 190 12.32 -22.41 -10.99
N GLY A 191 11.09 -21.89 -11.11
CA GLY A 191 10.37 -21.39 -9.93
C GLY A 191 11.06 -20.17 -9.27
N ALA A 192 11.82 -19.38 -10.03
CA ALA A 192 12.57 -18.22 -9.57
C ALA A 192 11.71 -17.21 -8.77
N THR A 193 10.43 -17.05 -9.12
CA THR A 193 9.51 -16.15 -8.41
C THR A 193 8.85 -16.77 -7.17
N GLY A 194 9.15 -18.02 -6.83
CA GLY A 194 8.60 -18.72 -5.66
C GLY A 194 9.23 -18.27 -4.34
N PHE A 195 8.80 -18.89 -3.24
CA PHE A 195 9.30 -18.58 -1.89
C PHE A 195 10.82 -18.74 -1.78
N ILE A 196 11.33 -19.94 -2.08
CA ILE A 196 12.78 -20.23 -2.07
C ILE A 196 13.49 -19.56 -3.25
N GLY A 197 12.89 -19.63 -4.45
CA GLY A 197 13.47 -19.12 -5.68
C GLY A 197 13.89 -17.66 -5.59
N ARG A 198 13.06 -16.79 -4.97
CA ARG A 198 13.39 -15.36 -4.85
C ARG A 198 14.63 -15.11 -4.01
N GLN A 199 14.79 -15.85 -2.92
CA GLN A 199 15.96 -15.72 -2.05
C GLN A 199 17.21 -16.28 -2.73
N LEU A 200 17.09 -17.44 -3.40
CA LEU A 200 18.17 -18.02 -4.18
C LEU A 200 18.66 -17.07 -5.28
N VAL A 201 17.74 -16.50 -6.07
CA VAL A 201 18.07 -15.57 -7.14
C VAL A 201 18.76 -14.32 -6.59
N ARG A 202 18.27 -13.76 -5.47
CA ARG A 202 18.92 -12.60 -4.83
C ARG A 202 20.32 -12.92 -4.34
N ALA A 203 20.51 -14.08 -3.69
CA ALA A 203 21.82 -14.50 -3.22
C ALA A 203 22.79 -14.75 -4.39
N LEU A 204 22.32 -15.40 -5.47
CA LEU A 204 23.11 -15.58 -6.69
C LEU A 204 23.50 -14.25 -7.35
N LEU A 205 22.58 -13.29 -7.41
CA LEU A 205 22.86 -11.95 -7.94
C LEU A 205 23.84 -11.18 -7.05
N ASN A 206 23.73 -11.32 -5.72
CA ASN A 206 24.64 -10.68 -4.76
C ASN A 206 26.07 -11.24 -4.88
N ASP A 207 26.21 -12.54 -5.16
CA ASP A 207 27.49 -13.19 -5.47
C ASP A 207 27.98 -12.89 -6.91
N GLY A 208 27.23 -12.09 -7.68
CA GLY A 208 27.62 -11.62 -9.01
C GLY A 208 27.34 -12.60 -10.16
N HIS A 209 26.61 -13.68 -9.90
CA HIS A 209 26.20 -14.63 -10.94
C HIS A 209 25.14 -14.03 -11.88
N GLU A 210 25.12 -14.49 -13.12
CA GLU A 210 24.03 -14.24 -14.05
C GLU A 210 22.92 -15.26 -13.83
N VAL A 211 21.67 -14.79 -13.76
CA VAL A 211 20.52 -15.66 -13.51
C VAL A 211 19.55 -15.63 -14.68
N ILE A 212 19.14 -16.81 -15.12
CA ILE A 212 18.08 -17.03 -16.10
C ILE A 212 16.89 -17.64 -15.35
N ALA A 213 15.75 -16.94 -15.35
CA ALA A 213 14.52 -17.43 -14.73
C ALA A 213 13.60 -18.06 -15.77
N LEU A 214 13.34 -19.36 -15.66
CA LEU A 214 12.30 -20.03 -16.44
C LEU A 214 10.97 -19.94 -15.69
N THR A 215 10.00 -19.21 -16.27
CA THR A 215 8.73 -18.90 -15.60
C THR A 215 7.56 -18.79 -16.58
N ARG A 216 6.34 -19.12 -16.11
CA ARG A 216 5.10 -18.93 -16.87
C ARG A 216 4.73 -17.45 -17.06
N GLN A 217 5.31 -16.54 -16.26
CA GLN A 217 4.98 -15.12 -16.25
C GLN A 217 6.26 -14.26 -16.35
N PRO A 218 6.93 -14.22 -17.52
CA PRO A 218 8.24 -13.60 -17.68
C PRO A 218 8.23 -12.09 -17.38
N LYS A 219 7.15 -11.37 -17.73
CA LYS A 219 7.01 -9.95 -17.41
C LYS A 219 7.00 -9.69 -15.90
N GLN A 220 6.24 -10.48 -15.14
CA GLN A 220 6.16 -10.35 -13.69
C GLN A 220 7.50 -10.71 -13.03
N ALA A 221 8.18 -11.75 -13.51
CA ALA A 221 9.50 -12.11 -13.00
C ALA A 221 10.55 -11.04 -13.28
N ALA A 222 10.57 -10.49 -14.51
CA ALA A 222 11.48 -9.40 -14.86
C ALA A 222 11.27 -8.18 -13.96
N TRP A 223 10.02 -7.84 -13.67
CA TRP A 223 9.66 -6.77 -12.72
C TRP A 223 10.14 -7.07 -11.30
N THR A 224 9.89 -8.29 -10.80
CA THR A 224 10.27 -8.73 -9.44
C THR A 224 11.77 -8.62 -9.17
N PHE A 225 12.60 -8.73 -10.22
CA PHE A 225 14.06 -8.68 -10.12
C PHE A 225 14.68 -7.43 -10.75
N ASP A 226 13.92 -6.33 -10.88
CA ASP A 226 14.39 -5.05 -11.41
C ASP A 226 15.09 -5.15 -12.79
N GLY A 227 14.65 -6.08 -13.63
CA GLY A 227 15.26 -6.35 -14.94
C GLY A 227 16.66 -6.99 -14.88
N LYS A 228 17.18 -7.34 -13.70
CA LYS A 228 18.51 -7.94 -13.52
C LYS A 228 18.58 -9.43 -13.90
N VAL A 229 17.43 -10.06 -14.13
CA VAL A 229 17.29 -11.49 -14.41
C VAL A 229 16.72 -11.67 -15.80
N ARG A 230 17.37 -12.51 -16.61
CA ARG A 230 16.84 -12.87 -17.93
C ARG A 230 15.67 -13.83 -17.76
N CYS A 231 14.46 -13.36 -18.00
CA CYS A 231 13.24 -14.15 -17.82
C CYS A 231 12.77 -14.74 -19.15
N ILE A 232 12.58 -16.06 -19.20
CA ILE A 232 12.14 -16.81 -20.39
C ILE A 232 10.89 -17.63 -20.06
N ALA A 233 9.99 -17.80 -21.03
CA ALA A 233 8.79 -18.63 -20.86
C ALA A 233 9.04 -20.11 -21.21
N SER A 234 10.00 -20.36 -22.10
CA SER A 234 10.36 -21.68 -22.58
C SER A 234 11.86 -21.79 -22.86
N MET A 235 12.40 -23.02 -22.80
CA MET A 235 13.81 -23.27 -23.12
C MET A 235 14.17 -22.93 -24.58
N GLY A 236 13.18 -22.87 -25.49
CA GLY A 236 13.39 -22.49 -26.89
C GLY A 236 13.76 -21.01 -27.08
N GLU A 237 13.58 -20.17 -26.07
CA GLU A 237 13.98 -18.75 -26.10
C GLU A 237 15.48 -18.56 -25.77
N LEU A 238 16.17 -19.63 -25.38
CA LEU A 238 17.62 -19.61 -25.18
C LEU A 238 18.35 -19.86 -26.52
N PRO A 239 19.31 -18.99 -26.89
CA PRO A 239 20.21 -19.27 -28.00
C PRO A 239 20.93 -20.60 -27.75
N ALA A 240 21.17 -21.38 -28.81
CA ALA A 240 21.92 -22.64 -28.71
C ALA A 240 23.36 -22.44 -28.18
N THR A 241 23.89 -21.21 -28.27
CA THR A 241 25.19 -20.81 -27.73
C THR A 241 25.16 -20.41 -26.26
N CYS A 242 23.97 -20.35 -25.64
CA CYS A 242 23.82 -19.99 -24.25
C CYS A 242 24.34 -21.12 -23.36
N ARG A 243 25.40 -20.87 -22.60
CA ARG A 243 25.96 -21.83 -21.65
C ARG A 243 25.33 -21.60 -20.29
N VAL A 244 24.71 -22.63 -19.74
CA VAL A 244 24.25 -22.66 -18.34
C VAL A 244 25.26 -23.50 -17.56
N ASP A 245 25.79 -22.93 -16.49
CA ASP A 245 26.68 -23.62 -15.56
C ASP A 245 25.86 -24.47 -14.58
N ALA A 246 26.41 -25.62 -14.21
CA ALA A 246 25.84 -26.57 -13.25
C ALA A 246 26.68 -26.60 -11.97
#